data_AF-A0A7C9QX65-F1
#
_entry.id   AF-A0A7C9QX65-F1
#
_cell.length_a   1.000
_cell.length_b   1.000
_cell.length_c   1.000
_cell.angle_alpha   90.00
_cell.angle_beta   90.00
_cell.angle_gamma   90.00
#
_symmetry.space_group_name_H-M   'P 1'
#
loop_
_entity.id
_entity.type
_entity.pdbx_description
1 polymer ?
#
loop_
_entity_poly.entity_id
_entity_poly.type
_entity_poly.pdbx_seq_one_letter_code
_entity_poly.pdbx_strand_id
1 'polypeptide(L)'
;MISSAFAAEHAAEAGHAAVPFYADPHVWVYIAFLLVVGLAFKPVFNAIGAALDGRAAKIKARLDEAHKLREDAQEMLATYQRKQHDAMKEAEEIIAHAKSEAERLSKQAAKDLEEALKRREAQALERIAQAEAAALKEVQNVAVDVAMSAAQKVLAQSVSDAQKAALADAAIADLSRKFH
;
A
#
# COMPACT_ATOMS: atom_id res chain seq x y z
N MET A 1 35.36 -39.20 78.47
CA MET A 1 34.75 -40.31 79.22
C MET A 1 33.43 -40.76 78.58
N ILE A 2 33.44 -41.28 77.34
CA ILE A 2 32.29 -41.95 76.70
C ILE A 2 32.81 -43.11 75.81
N SER A 3 33.89 -43.79 76.21
CA SER A 3 34.52 -44.86 75.40
C SER A 3 34.36 -46.27 75.99
N SER A 4 33.75 -46.41 77.16
CA SER A 4 33.54 -47.72 77.81
C SER A 4 32.15 -48.32 77.58
N ALA A 5 31.18 -47.56 77.05
CA ALA A 5 29.83 -48.06 76.76
C ALA A 5 29.75 -48.83 75.42
N PHE A 6 30.55 -48.44 74.42
CA PHE A 6 30.56 -49.11 73.10
C PHE A 6 31.24 -50.50 73.12
N ALA A 7 32.07 -50.76 74.13
CA ALA A 7 32.76 -52.05 74.28
C ALA A 7 31.89 -53.13 74.97
N ALA A 8 30.87 -52.74 75.73
CA ALA A 8 29.98 -53.67 76.41
C ALA A 8 28.89 -54.24 75.49
N GLU A 9 28.56 -53.53 74.40
CA GLU A 9 27.52 -53.96 73.46
C GLU A 9 28.04 -55.01 72.45
N HIS A 10 29.37 -55.09 72.24
CA HIS A 10 30.02 -56.13 71.42
C HIS A 10 30.54 -57.35 72.22
N ALA A 11 30.50 -57.31 73.55
CA ALA A 11 31.02 -58.41 74.39
C ALA A 11 29.98 -59.48 74.75
N ALA A 12 28.70 -59.27 74.40
CA ALA A 12 27.62 -60.22 74.65
C ALA A 12 27.39 -61.21 73.48
N GLU A 13 28.37 -61.38 72.60
CA GLU A 13 28.29 -62.27 71.44
C GLU A 13 29.38 -63.35 71.51
N ALA A 14 29.33 -64.20 72.54
CA ALA A 14 30.14 -65.41 72.61
C ALA A 14 29.48 -66.45 73.53
N GLY A 15 28.37 -67.02 73.08
CA GLY A 15 27.66 -68.05 73.82
C GLY A 15 26.57 -68.72 73.02
N HIS A 16 26.92 -69.34 71.88
CA HIS A 16 26.06 -70.33 71.22
C HIS A 16 26.00 -71.61 72.09
N ALA A 17 25.41 -71.50 73.29
CA ALA A 17 24.65 -72.61 73.83
C ALA A 17 23.43 -72.77 72.93
N ALA A 18 23.00 -74.01 72.62
CA ALA A 18 21.85 -74.28 71.78
C ALA A 18 20.56 -73.79 72.45
N VAL A 19 20.37 -72.46 72.45
CA VAL A 19 19.09 -71.83 72.69
C VAL A 19 18.20 -72.21 71.52
N PRO A 20 16.98 -72.68 71.79
CA PRO A 20 16.06 -72.98 70.72
C PRO A 20 15.88 -71.75 69.84
N PHE A 21 15.80 -71.94 68.51
CA PHE A 21 15.71 -70.85 67.53
C PHE A 21 14.59 -69.82 67.80
N TYR A 22 13.58 -70.18 68.58
CA TYR A 22 12.47 -69.32 69.00
C TYR A 22 12.77 -68.40 70.18
N ALA A 23 13.89 -68.62 70.90
CA ALA A 23 14.32 -67.81 72.05
C ALA A 23 15.31 -66.69 71.68
N ASP A 24 15.80 -66.68 70.44
CA ASP A 24 16.68 -65.63 69.90
C ASP A 24 15.83 -64.47 69.33
N PRO A 25 15.91 -63.25 69.91
CA PRO A 25 15.20 -62.07 69.40
C PRO A 25 15.53 -61.72 67.94
N HIS A 26 16.74 -62.03 67.47
CA HIS A 26 17.16 -61.72 66.11
C HIS A 26 16.35 -62.49 65.06
N VAL A 27 15.93 -63.74 65.35
CA VAL A 27 15.13 -64.55 64.41
C VAL A 27 13.77 -63.91 64.15
N TRP A 28 13.10 -63.40 65.18
CA TRP A 28 11.83 -62.68 65.02
C TRP A 28 11.99 -61.34 64.29
N VAL A 29 13.10 -60.63 64.50
CA VAL A 29 13.45 -59.41 63.74
C VAL A 29 13.66 -59.73 62.26
N TYR A 30 14.36 -60.81 61.92
CA TYR A 30 14.54 -61.26 60.53
C TYR A 30 13.21 -61.66 59.87
N ILE A 31 12.33 -62.37 60.58
CA ILE A 31 11.00 -62.73 60.08
C ILE A 31 10.16 -61.48 59.84
N ALA A 32 10.15 -60.53 60.80
CA ALA A 32 9.45 -59.25 60.64
C ALA A 32 10.02 -58.41 59.48
N PHE A 33 11.35 -58.37 59.33
CA PHE A 33 12.01 -57.70 58.21
C PHE A 33 11.60 -58.31 56.87
N LEU A 34 11.62 -59.64 56.73
CA LEU A 34 11.20 -60.31 55.50
C LEU A 34 9.70 -60.10 55.21
N LEU A 35 8.85 -60.08 56.24
CA LEU A 35 7.42 -59.77 56.09
C LEU A 35 7.21 -58.33 55.59
N VAL A 36 7.90 -57.36 56.18
CA VAL A 36 7.81 -55.95 55.78
C VAL A 36 8.36 -55.74 54.38
N VAL A 37 9.53 -56.32 54.06
CA VAL A 37 10.13 -56.23 52.72
C VAL A 37 9.24 -56.91 51.69
N GLY A 38 8.71 -58.10 51.99
CA GLY A 38 7.80 -58.82 51.09
C GLY A 38 6.52 -58.03 50.80
N LEU A 39 5.92 -57.42 51.84
CA LEU A 39 4.70 -56.60 51.68
C LEU A 39 5.00 -55.26 50.98
N ALA A 40 6.16 -54.65 51.24
CA ALA A 40 6.56 -53.36 50.66
C ALA A 40 7.17 -53.46 49.25
N PHE A 41 7.64 -54.65 48.83
CA PHE A 41 8.27 -54.85 47.52
C PHE A 41 7.34 -54.42 46.38
N LYS A 42 6.13 -54.97 46.33
CA LYS A 42 5.16 -54.66 45.26
C LYS A 42 4.80 -53.17 45.17
N PRO A 43 4.41 -52.45 46.25
CA PRO A 43 4.08 -51.04 46.15
C PRO A 43 5.30 -50.17 45.80
N VAL A 44 6.50 -50.46 46.31
CA VAL A 44 7.72 -49.70 45.99
C VAL A 44 8.10 -49.83 44.51
N PHE A 45 8.10 -51.05 43.98
CA PHE A 45 8.40 -51.28 42.55
C PHE A 45 7.35 -50.61 41.64
N ASN A 46 6.06 -50.70 42.00
CA ASN A 46 5.00 -50.03 41.26
C ASN A 46 5.13 -48.50 41.30
N ALA A 47 5.48 -47.91 42.44
CA ALA A 47 5.65 -46.46 42.57
C ALA A 47 6.84 -45.94 41.74
N ILE A 48 7.96 -46.67 41.71
CA ILE A 48 9.12 -46.33 40.88
C ILE A 48 8.78 -46.44 39.39
N GLY A 49 8.11 -47.53 38.99
CA GLY A 49 7.64 -47.71 37.62
C GLY A 49 6.71 -46.58 37.17
N ALA A 50 5.69 -46.27 37.98
CA ALA A 50 4.76 -45.17 37.69
C ALA A 50 5.45 -43.80 37.62
N ALA A 51 6.46 -43.53 38.45
CA ALA A 51 7.22 -42.29 38.40
C ALA A 51 8.09 -42.18 37.12
N LEU A 52 8.70 -43.29 36.68
CA LEU A 52 9.46 -43.36 35.44
C LEU A 52 8.55 -43.21 34.22
N ASP A 53 7.40 -43.90 34.19
CA ASP A 53 6.41 -43.78 33.13
C ASP A 53 5.84 -42.36 33.05
N GLY A 54 5.53 -41.74 34.20
CA GLY A 54 5.09 -40.35 34.25
C GLY A 54 6.15 -39.37 33.73
N ARG A 55 7.45 -39.64 33.96
CA ARG A 55 8.54 -38.86 33.37
C ARG A 55 8.65 -39.11 31.86
N ALA A 56 8.61 -40.36 31.42
CA ALA A 56 8.67 -40.72 30.00
C ALA A 56 7.52 -40.08 29.21
N ALA A 57 6.30 -40.11 29.75
CA ALA A 57 5.13 -39.47 29.16
C ALA A 57 5.30 -37.94 29.06
N LYS A 58 5.83 -37.29 30.10
CA LYS A 58 6.12 -35.84 30.06
C LYS A 58 7.18 -35.48 29.03
N ILE A 59 8.24 -36.28 28.92
CA ILE A 59 9.29 -36.06 27.92
C ILE A 59 8.73 -36.23 26.51
N LYS A 60 7.95 -37.30 26.29
CA LYS A 60 7.28 -37.56 25.02
C LYS A 60 6.35 -36.41 24.63
N ALA A 61 5.49 -35.95 25.55
CA ALA A 61 4.60 -34.82 25.31
C ALA A 61 5.36 -33.54 24.92
N ARG A 62 6.49 -33.24 25.59
CA ARG A 62 7.33 -32.08 25.24
C ARG A 62 8.02 -32.22 23.89
N LEU A 63 8.46 -33.43 23.53
CA LEU A 63 9.04 -33.70 22.21
C LEU A 63 7.98 -33.54 21.11
N ASP A 64 6.79 -34.11 21.32
CA ASP A 64 5.67 -34.01 20.37
C ASP A 64 5.26 -32.54 20.18
N GLU A 65 5.19 -31.76 21.26
CA GLU A 65 4.94 -30.31 21.20
C GLU A 65 6.05 -29.55 20.47
N ALA A 66 7.32 -29.86 20.74
CA ALA A 66 8.45 -29.24 20.05
C ALA A 66 8.48 -29.59 18.55
N HIS A 67 8.12 -30.82 18.19
CA HIS A 67 7.98 -31.25 16.80
C HIS A 67 6.87 -30.48 16.10
N LYS A 68 5.69 -30.37 16.72
CA LYS A 68 4.57 -29.59 16.20
C LYS A 68 4.94 -28.12 16.03
N LEU A 69 5.58 -27.50 17.03
CA LEU A 69 5.99 -26.10 16.95
C LEU A 69 6.99 -25.87 15.82
N ARG A 70 7.89 -26.83 15.58
CA ARG A 70 8.83 -26.77 14.45
C ARG A 70 8.10 -26.87 13.11
N GLU A 71 7.12 -27.76 12.99
CA GLU A 71 6.30 -27.91 11.79
C GLU A 71 5.51 -26.62 11.50
N ASP A 72 4.82 -26.07 12.52
CA ASP A 72 4.09 -24.81 12.42
C ASP A 72 5.02 -23.65 12.01
N ALA A 73 6.22 -23.58 12.58
CA ALA A 73 7.22 -22.57 12.21
C ALA A 73 7.72 -22.71 10.77
N GLN A 74 7.91 -23.95 10.29
CA GLN A 74 8.30 -24.23 8.91
C GLN A 74 7.19 -23.87 7.92
N GLU A 75 5.94 -24.21 8.23
CA GLU A 75 4.78 -23.83 7.42
C GLU A 75 4.61 -22.31 7.37
N MET A 76 4.76 -21.64 8.51
CA MET A 76 4.70 -20.20 8.62
C MET A 76 5.79 -19.55 7.75
N LEU A 77 7.03 -20.01 7.86
CA LEU A 77 8.15 -19.52 7.05
C LEU A 77 7.88 -19.68 5.55
N ALA A 78 7.44 -20.87 5.12
CA ALA A 78 7.10 -21.12 3.72
C ALA A 78 5.97 -20.21 3.23
N THR A 79 4.98 -19.95 4.08
CA THR A 79 3.86 -19.04 3.77
C THR A 79 4.34 -17.59 3.63
N TYR A 80 5.20 -17.11 4.53
CA TYR A 80 5.77 -15.76 4.42
C TYR A 80 6.67 -15.60 3.20
N GLN A 81 7.47 -16.61 2.85
CA GLN A 81 8.30 -16.59 1.64
C GLN A 81 7.45 -16.50 0.37
N ARG A 82 6.36 -17.29 0.28
CA ARG A 82 5.40 -17.18 -0.82
C ARG A 82 4.76 -15.80 -0.87
N LYS A 83 4.24 -15.30 0.25
CA LYS A 83 3.65 -13.96 0.34
C LYS A 83 4.62 -12.86 -0.05
N GLN A 84 5.89 -12.95 0.33
CA GLN A 84 6.91 -11.99 -0.04
C GLN A 84 7.16 -11.99 -1.55
N HIS A 85 7.31 -13.18 -2.14
CA HIS A 85 7.49 -13.32 -3.58
C HIS A 85 6.27 -12.81 -4.37
N ASP A 86 5.07 -13.15 -3.92
CA ASP A 86 3.83 -12.71 -4.57
C ASP A 86 3.66 -11.19 -4.45
N ALA A 87 3.97 -10.61 -3.30
CA ALA A 87 3.98 -9.15 -3.12
C ALA A 87 5.04 -8.45 -3.99
N MET A 88 6.21 -9.07 -4.21
CA MET A 88 7.22 -8.54 -5.14
C MET A 88 6.70 -8.56 -6.58
N LYS A 89 6.05 -9.65 -7.00
CA LYS A 89 5.43 -9.74 -8.34
C LYS A 89 4.32 -8.70 -8.51
N GLU A 90 3.43 -8.58 -7.54
CA GLU A 90 2.36 -7.59 -7.57
C GLU A 90 2.91 -6.17 -7.66
N ALA A 91 3.98 -5.85 -6.91
CA ALA A 91 4.66 -4.56 -7.01
C ALA A 91 5.27 -4.31 -8.40
N GLU A 92 5.91 -5.32 -9.00
CA GLU A 92 6.45 -5.24 -10.36
C GLU A 92 5.33 -5.01 -11.39
N GLU A 93 4.20 -5.72 -11.26
CA GLU A 93 3.02 -5.56 -12.11
C GLU A 93 2.41 -4.15 -11.97
N ILE A 94 2.28 -3.64 -10.74
CA ILE A 94 1.82 -2.27 -10.48
C ILE A 94 2.73 -1.25 -11.17
N ILE A 95 4.05 -1.41 -11.05
CA ILE A 95 5.02 -0.50 -11.68
C ILE A 95 4.93 -0.58 -13.21
N ALA A 96 4.84 -1.79 -13.77
CA ALA A 96 4.70 -1.99 -15.21
C ALA A 96 3.41 -1.36 -15.75
N HIS A 97 2.29 -1.58 -15.07
CA HIS A 97 1.00 -0.99 -15.41
C HIS A 97 1.03 0.54 -15.30
N ALA A 98 1.59 1.09 -14.23
CA ALA A 98 1.73 2.53 -14.04
C ALA A 98 2.59 3.19 -15.15
N LYS A 99 3.68 2.53 -15.57
CA LYS A 99 4.51 3.01 -16.69
C LYS A 99 3.74 2.98 -18.01
N SER A 100 3.05 1.88 -18.31
CA SER A 100 2.24 1.76 -19.53
C SER A 100 1.14 2.82 -19.58
N GLU A 101 0.45 3.04 -18.46
CA GLU A 101 -0.57 4.08 -18.37
C GLU A 101 0.01 5.49 -18.48
N ALA A 102 1.15 5.77 -17.85
CA ALA A 102 1.84 7.06 -17.99
C ALA A 102 2.24 7.33 -19.45
N GLU A 103 2.76 6.34 -20.17
CA GLU A 103 3.07 6.47 -21.59
C GLU A 103 1.82 6.72 -22.44
N ARG A 104 0.73 6.00 -22.16
CA ARG A 104 -0.55 6.17 -22.85
C ARG A 104 -1.12 7.57 -22.63
N LEU A 105 -1.14 8.02 -21.37
CA LEU A 105 -1.57 9.38 -20.98
C LEU A 105 -0.70 10.46 -21.62
N SER A 106 0.63 10.28 -21.61
CA SER A 106 1.56 11.22 -22.24
C SER A 106 1.31 11.34 -23.74
N LYS A 107 1.15 10.20 -24.45
CA LYS A 107 0.82 10.19 -25.88
C LYS A 107 -0.53 10.85 -26.17
N GLN A 108 -1.53 10.59 -25.35
CA GLN A 108 -2.85 11.21 -25.51
C GLN A 108 -2.78 12.72 -25.26
N ALA A 109 -2.13 13.15 -24.18
CA ALA A 109 -1.97 14.56 -23.85
C ALA A 109 -1.19 15.32 -24.94
N ALA A 110 -0.17 14.70 -25.53
CA ALA A 110 0.57 15.28 -26.65
C ALA A 110 -0.33 15.49 -27.89
N LYS A 111 -1.18 14.51 -28.22
CA LYS A 111 -2.15 14.64 -29.32
C LYS A 111 -3.17 15.74 -29.04
N ASP A 112 -3.76 15.74 -27.85
CA ASP A 112 -4.75 16.74 -27.44
C ASP A 112 -4.17 18.15 -27.46
N LEU A 113 -2.90 18.30 -27.05
CA LEU A 113 -2.18 19.56 -27.11
C LEU A 113 -1.92 20.00 -28.54
N GLU A 114 -1.48 19.10 -29.42
CA GLU A 114 -1.28 19.41 -30.85
C GLU A 114 -2.58 19.89 -31.51
N GLU A 115 -3.70 19.20 -31.26
CA GLU A 115 -5.00 19.61 -31.76
C GLU A 115 -5.45 20.96 -31.18
N ALA A 116 -5.23 21.19 -29.88
CA ALA A 116 -5.55 22.46 -29.25
C ALA A 116 -4.72 23.61 -29.81
N LEU A 117 -3.44 23.38 -30.10
CA LEU A 117 -2.56 24.35 -30.74
C LEU A 117 -3.02 24.67 -32.16
N LYS A 118 -3.33 23.66 -32.98
CA LYS A 118 -3.87 23.87 -34.34
C LYS A 118 -5.17 24.68 -34.33
N ARG A 119 -6.09 24.38 -33.40
CA ARG A 119 -7.32 25.16 -33.25
C ARG A 119 -7.05 26.60 -32.84
N ARG A 120 -6.12 26.84 -31.91
CA ARG A 120 -5.74 28.20 -31.48
C ARG A 120 -5.05 28.98 -32.59
N GLU A 121 -4.19 28.33 -33.37
CA GLU A 121 -3.54 28.92 -34.53
C GLU A 121 -4.57 29.35 -35.58
N ALA A 122 -5.50 28.46 -35.95
CA ALA A 122 -6.58 28.78 -36.87
C ALA A 122 -7.44 29.96 -36.37
N GLN A 123 -7.79 29.98 -35.08
CA GLN A 123 -8.52 31.10 -34.47
C GLN A 123 -7.72 32.41 -34.49
N ALA A 124 -6.41 32.36 -34.28
CA ALA A 124 -5.56 33.54 -34.33
C ALA A 124 -5.45 34.08 -35.77
N LEU A 125 -5.27 33.20 -36.76
CA LEU A 125 -5.24 33.57 -38.18
C LEU A 125 -6.56 34.19 -38.62
N GLU A 126 -7.69 33.61 -38.23
CA GLU A 126 -9.02 34.16 -38.51
C GLU A 126 -9.19 35.57 -37.91
N ARG A 127 -8.74 35.77 -36.66
CA ARG A 127 -8.79 37.09 -36.02
C ARG A 127 -7.89 38.11 -36.72
N ILE A 128 -6.70 37.70 -37.18
CA ILE A 128 -5.79 38.54 -37.96
C ILE A 128 -6.46 38.95 -39.26
N ALA A 129 -7.02 38.00 -40.02
CA ALA A 129 -7.72 38.28 -41.27
C ALA A 129 -8.90 39.24 -41.09
N GLN A 130 -9.69 39.05 -40.02
CA GLN A 130 -10.77 39.97 -39.66
C GLN A 130 -10.26 41.38 -39.31
N ALA A 131 -9.16 41.48 -38.56
CA ALA A 131 -8.55 42.75 -38.21
C ALA A 131 -7.96 43.46 -39.44
N GLU A 132 -7.32 42.73 -40.36
CA GLU A 132 -6.81 43.25 -41.62
C GLU A 132 -7.94 43.79 -42.51
N ALA A 133 -9.04 43.03 -42.65
CA ALA A 133 -10.21 43.47 -43.41
C ALA A 133 -10.84 44.73 -42.79
N ALA A 134 -10.93 44.80 -41.46
CA ALA A 134 -11.41 45.98 -40.76
C ALA A 134 -10.49 47.20 -40.97
N ALA A 135 -9.17 47.01 -40.88
CA ALA A 135 -8.19 48.07 -41.09
C ALA A 135 -8.21 48.60 -42.54
N LEU A 136 -8.31 47.70 -43.53
CA LEU A 136 -8.44 48.08 -44.94
C LEU A 136 -9.71 48.92 -45.18
N LYS A 137 -10.83 48.51 -44.59
CA LYS A 137 -12.08 49.25 -44.68
C LYS A 137 -11.97 50.63 -44.02
N GLU A 138 -11.30 50.72 -42.87
CA GLU A 138 -11.06 51.99 -42.19
C GLU A 138 -10.23 52.96 -43.05
N VAL A 139 -9.14 52.48 -43.65
CA VAL A 139 -8.32 53.29 -44.57
C VAL A 139 -9.12 53.75 -45.79
N GLN A 140 -9.96 52.88 -46.35
CA GLN A 140 -10.84 53.24 -47.46
C GLN A 140 -11.84 54.33 -47.06
N ASN A 141 -12.47 54.22 -45.89
CA ASN A 141 -13.41 55.23 -45.39
C ASN A 141 -12.71 56.58 -45.21
N VAL A 142 -11.53 56.61 -44.59
CA VAL A 142 -10.74 57.84 -44.42
C VAL A 142 -10.38 58.45 -45.78
N ALA A 143 -9.99 57.64 -46.77
CA ALA A 143 -9.69 58.12 -48.10
C ALA A 143 -10.93 58.72 -48.80
N VAL A 144 -12.10 58.09 -48.65
CA VAL A 144 -13.38 58.60 -49.17
C VAL A 144 -13.73 59.93 -48.51
N ASP A 145 -13.60 60.04 -47.19
CA ASP A 145 -13.88 61.26 -46.44
C ASP A 145 -12.97 62.42 -46.84
N VAL A 146 -11.67 62.15 -47.04
CA VAL A 146 -10.71 63.14 -47.54
C VAL A 146 -11.04 63.56 -48.97
N ALA A 147 -11.37 62.61 -49.86
CA ALA A 147 -11.74 62.90 -51.24
C ALA A 147 -13.03 63.74 -51.32
N MET A 148 -14.04 63.42 -50.51
CA MET A 148 -15.29 64.18 -50.41
C MET A 148 -15.05 65.59 -49.88
N SER A 149 -14.23 65.72 -48.83
CA SER A 149 -13.85 67.02 -48.27
C SER A 149 -13.10 67.90 -49.29
N ALA A 150 -12.20 67.30 -50.08
CA ALA A 150 -11.47 67.99 -51.13
C ALA A 150 -12.40 68.41 -52.29
N ALA A 151 -13.26 67.50 -52.75
CA ALA A 151 -14.25 67.77 -53.79
C ALA A 151 -15.20 68.90 -53.37
N GLN A 152 -15.67 68.91 -52.12
CA GLN A 152 -16.49 69.98 -51.56
C GLN A 152 -15.77 71.33 -51.59
N LYS A 153 -14.48 71.37 -51.21
CA LYS A 153 -13.67 72.59 -51.27
C LYS A 153 -13.47 73.10 -52.70
N VAL A 154 -13.15 72.22 -53.64
CA VAL A 154 -12.96 72.58 -55.06
C VAL A 154 -14.28 73.07 -55.67
N LEU A 155 -15.41 72.41 -55.37
CA LEU A 155 -16.72 72.85 -55.82
C LEU A 155 -17.09 74.23 -55.24
N ALA A 156 -16.81 74.45 -53.95
CA ALA A 156 -17.05 75.75 -53.33
C ALA A 156 -16.22 76.89 -53.95
N GLN A 157 -15.01 76.60 -54.44
CA GLN A 157 -14.12 77.58 -55.07
C GLN A 157 -14.38 77.79 -56.57
N SER A 158 -14.88 76.79 -57.28
CA SER A 158 -15.03 76.82 -58.75
C SER A 158 -16.42 77.21 -59.25
N VAL A 159 -17.45 77.22 -58.38
CA VAL A 159 -18.83 77.54 -58.76
C VAL A 159 -19.08 79.05 -58.64
N SER A 160 -19.32 79.69 -59.78
CA SER A 160 -19.79 81.09 -59.87
C SER A 160 -21.25 81.24 -59.42
N ASP A 161 -21.65 82.43 -59.01
CA ASP A 161 -23.02 82.69 -58.52
C ASP A 161 -24.10 82.39 -59.59
N ALA A 162 -23.77 82.55 -60.87
CA ALA A 162 -24.63 82.14 -61.99
C ALA A 162 -24.84 80.62 -62.05
N GLN A 163 -23.79 79.83 -61.80
CA GLN A 163 -23.90 78.37 -61.77
C GLN A 163 -24.67 77.89 -60.52
N LYS A 164 -24.53 78.57 -59.36
CA LYS A 164 -25.33 78.25 -58.15
C LYS A 164 -26.82 78.42 -58.40
N ALA A 165 -27.22 79.51 -59.06
CA ALA A 165 -28.62 79.77 -59.43
C ALA A 165 -29.15 78.69 -60.39
N ALA A 166 -28.39 78.37 -61.45
CA ALA A 166 -28.77 77.31 -62.39
C ALA A 166 -28.89 75.92 -61.73
N LEU A 167 -28.02 75.59 -60.76
CA LEU A 167 -28.09 74.35 -59.97
C LEU A 167 -29.32 74.33 -59.04
N ALA A 168 -29.67 75.46 -58.44
CA ALA A 168 -30.87 75.58 -57.60
C ALA A 168 -32.15 75.38 -58.43
N ASP A 169 -32.26 76.05 -59.58
CA ASP A 169 -33.39 75.89 -60.49
C ASP A 169 -33.51 74.46 -61.03
N ALA A 170 -32.37 73.83 -61.37
CA ALA A 170 -32.34 72.43 -61.80
C ALA A 170 -32.77 71.46 -60.67
N ALA A 171 -32.33 71.68 -59.42
CA ALA A 171 -32.73 70.87 -58.27
C ALA A 171 -34.23 71.03 -57.95
N ILE A 172 -34.78 72.24 -58.07
CA ILE A 172 -36.21 72.52 -57.92
C ILE A 172 -37.00 71.80 -59.03
N ALA A 173 -36.51 71.82 -60.27
CA ALA A 173 -37.13 71.13 -61.39
C ALA A 173 -37.08 69.60 -61.22
N ASP A 174 -35.98 69.04 -60.72
CA ASP A 174 -35.82 67.59 -60.50
C ASP A 174 -36.68 67.09 -59.33
N LEU A 175 -36.81 67.90 -58.27
CA LEU A 175 -37.75 67.64 -57.17
C LEU A 175 -39.20 67.66 -57.68
N SER A 176 -39.58 68.68 -58.46
CA SER A 176 -40.89 68.74 -59.11
C SER A 176 -41.16 67.51 -59.98
N ARG A 177 -40.16 67.00 -60.70
CA ARG A 177 -40.27 65.81 -61.57
C ARG A 177 -40.39 64.47 -60.82
N LYS A 178 -39.93 64.40 -59.56
CA LYS A 178 -40.08 63.21 -58.68
C LYS A 178 -41.39 63.20 -57.88
N PHE A 179 -42.07 64.35 -57.80
CA PHE A 179 -43.32 64.54 -57.03
C PHE A 179 -44.55 64.85 -57.90
N HIS A 180 -44.42 64.78 -59.22
CA HIS A 180 -45.52 64.55 -60.18
C HIS A 180 -45.42 63.12 -60.69
#